data_AF-A0A7J4NUS8-F1
#
_entry.id   AF-A0A7J4NUS8-F1
#
_cell.length_a   1.000
_cell.length_b   1.000
_cell.length_c   1.000
_cell.angle_alpha   90.00
_cell.angle_beta   90.00
_cell.angle_gamma   90.00
#
_symmetry.space_group_name_H-M   'P 1'
#
loop_
_entity.id
_entity.type
_entity.pdbx_description
1 polymer ?
#
loop_
_entity_poly.entity_id
_entity_poly.type
_entity_poly.pdbx_seq_one_letter_code
_entity_poly.pdbx_strand_id
1 'polypeptide(L)'
;ILYKRAGRFKEAHKVFASNFDILREDQKAVHEFAQTKMKLASKERGHVRKRLNKEALELLHRAIQLSDDHIRTAWCWFDLARTLNWLRSPETEILSAYSKAMELLPNEPIFKENYETWRANYERRSGLKK
;
A
#
# COMPACT_ATOMS: atom_id res chain seq x y z
N ILE A 1 9.67 -12.25 -8.73
CA ILE A 1 8.53 -12.02 -9.67
C ILE A 1 7.65 -13.26 -9.88
N LEU A 2 8.19 -14.46 -10.17
CA LEU A 2 7.37 -15.65 -10.49
C LEU A 2 6.41 -16.11 -9.37
N TYR A 3 6.86 -16.16 -8.10
CA TYR A 3 6.01 -16.59 -6.98
C TYR A 3 4.80 -15.67 -6.73
N LYS A 4 4.98 -14.35 -6.85
CA LYS A 4 3.89 -13.37 -6.69
C LYS A 4 2.84 -13.52 -7.79
N ARG A 5 3.27 -13.69 -9.05
CA ARG A 5 2.38 -13.93 -10.19
C ARG A 5 1.59 -15.24 -10.05
N ALA A 6 2.22 -16.26 -9.46
CA ALA A 6 1.58 -17.54 -9.15
C ALA A 6 0.70 -17.52 -7.86
N GLY A 7 0.50 -16.37 -7.22
CA GLY A 7 -0.29 -16.26 -5.98
C GLY A 7 0.35 -16.88 -4.73
N ARG A 8 1.62 -17.32 -4.83
CA ARG A 8 2.41 -17.96 -3.77
C ARG A 8 3.09 -16.92 -2.88
N PHE A 9 2.26 -16.16 -2.15
CA PHE A 9 2.72 -15.00 -1.39
C PHE A 9 3.60 -15.34 -0.18
N LYS A 10 3.48 -16.54 0.40
CA LYS A 10 4.34 -16.96 1.53
C LYS A 10 5.78 -17.19 1.05
N GLU A 11 5.94 -17.80 -0.11
CA GLU A 11 7.22 -18.07 -0.75
C GLU A 11 7.82 -16.78 -1.31
N ALA A 12 7.00 -15.93 -1.92
CA ALA A 12 7.43 -14.59 -2.31
C ALA A 12 7.97 -13.81 -1.10
N HIS A 13 7.27 -13.85 0.04
CA HIS A 13 7.73 -13.21 1.28
C HIS A 13 9.08 -13.77 1.75
N LYS A 14 9.27 -15.09 1.76
CA LYS A 14 10.55 -15.71 2.13
C LYS A 14 11.69 -15.22 1.24
N VAL A 15 11.48 -15.21 -0.08
CA VAL A 15 12.50 -14.75 -1.04
C VAL A 15 12.84 -13.28 -0.82
N PHE A 16 11.84 -12.40 -0.65
CA PHE A 16 12.11 -11.00 -0.36
C PHE A 16 12.85 -10.82 0.97
N ALA A 17 12.43 -11.51 2.03
CA ALA A 17 13.05 -11.40 3.35
C ALA A 17 14.52 -11.86 3.34
N SER A 18 14.83 -12.98 2.70
CA SER A 18 16.19 -13.52 2.62
C SER A 18 17.14 -12.69 1.76
N ASN A 19 16.62 -11.82 0.89
CA ASN A 19 17.43 -11.01 -0.03
C ASN A 19 17.27 -9.50 0.24
N PHE A 20 16.67 -9.12 1.36
CA PHE A 20 16.24 -7.74 1.57
C PHE A 20 17.41 -6.76 1.60
N ASP A 21 18.56 -7.15 2.13
CA ASP A 21 19.76 -6.30 2.18
C ASP A 21 20.24 -5.84 0.79
N ILE A 22 20.00 -6.65 -0.24
CA ILE A 22 20.34 -6.34 -1.63
C ILE A 22 19.19 -5.55 -2.29
N LEU A 23 17.95 -5.87 -1.95
CA LEU A 23 16.76 -5.33 -2.61
C LEU A 23 16.27 -3.99 -2.04
N ARG A 24 16.74 -3.59 -0.84
CA ARG A 24 16.28 -2.39 -0.11
C ARG A 24 16.56 -1.05 -0.80
N GLU A 25 17.41 -1.04 -1.82
CA GLU A 25 17.74 0.13 -2.64
C GLU A 25 17.00 0.13 -3.99
N ASP A 26 16.27 -0.94 -4.35
CA ASP A 26 15.49 -1.01 -5.59
C ASP A 26 14.01 -0.66 -5.28
N GLN A 27 13.54 0.47 -5.82
CA GLN A 27 12.18 0.95 -5.60
C GLN A 27 11.12 -0.11 -5.92
N LYS A 28 11.27 -0.81 -7.04
CA LYS A 28 10.33 -1.82 -7.51
C LYS A 28 10.32 -3.03 -6.60
N ALA A 29 11.49 -3.52 -6.20
CA ALA A 29 11.59 -4.67 -5.31
C ALA A 29 10.97 -4.38 -3.94
N VAL A 30 11.26 -3.20 -3.37
CA VAL A 30 10.67 -2.75 -2.09
C VAL A 30 9.14 -2.64 -2.21
N HIS A 31 8.63 -2.02 -3.28
CA HIS A 31 7.18 -1.91 -3.51
C HIS A 31 6.52 -3.29 -3.69
N GLU A 32 7.12 -4.19 -4.46
CA GLU A 32 6.60 -5.56 -4.63
C GLU A 32 6.59 -6.35 -3.32
N PHE A 33 7.56 -6.11 -2.44
CA PHE A 33 7.58 -6.72 -1.12
C PHE A 33 6.44 -6.19 -0.24
N ALA A 34 6.20 -4.88 -0.25
CA ALA A 34 5.08 -4.26 0.44
C ALA A 34 3.73 -4.87 -0.01
N GLN A 35 3.51 -4.95 -1.32
CA GLN A 35 2.31 -5.57 -1.89
C GLN A 35 2.16 -7.04 -1.50
N THR A 36 3.26 -7.77 -1.38
CA THR A 36 3.25 -9.16 -0.89
C THR A 36 2.76 -9.23 0.55
N LYS A 37 3.26 -8.35 1.44
CA LYS A 37 2.80 -8.27 2.83
C LYS A 37 1.34 -7.84 2.94
N MET A 38 0.89 -6.86 2.14
CA MET A 38 -0.53 -6.46 2.06
C MET A 38 -1.44 -7.64 1.67
N LYS A 39 -1.02 -8.43 0.68
CA LYS A 39 -1.77 -9.63 0.25
C LYS A 39 -1.79 -10.70 1.33
N LEU A 40 -0.69 -10.94 2.03
CA LEU A 40 -0.69 -11.83 3.19
C LEU A 40 -1.60 -11.30 4.29
N ALA A 41 -1.53 -10.02 4.63
CA ALA A 41 -2.37 -9.38 5.65
C ALA A 41 -3.87 -9.56 5.36
N SER A 42 -4.27 -9.54 4.09
CA SER A 42 -5.66 -9.75 3.69
C SER A 42 -6.21 -11.15 4.01
N LYS A 43 -5.32 -12.15 4.13
CA LYS A 43 -5.65 -13.54 4.47
C LYS A 43 -5.59 -13.83 5.98
N GLU A 44 -4.99 -12.92 6.74
CA GLU A 44 -4.77 -13.08 8.19
C GLU A 44 -5.79 -12.30 9.02
N ARG A 45 -5.83 -12.57 10.33
CA ARG A 45 -6.70 -11.88 11.30
C ARG A 45 -5.90 -11.32 12.48
N GLY A 46 -6.54 -10.44 13.25
CA GLY A 46 -6.01 -9.92 14.52
C GLY A 46 -4.61 -9.29 14.41
N HIS A 47 -3.73 -9.66 15.35
CA HIS A 47 -2.40 -9.08 15.49
C HIS A 47 -1.49 -9.36 14.29
N VAL A 48 -1.59 -10.53 13.66
CA VAL A 48 -0.76 -10.89 12.49
C VAL A 48 -1.06 -9.97 11.32
N ARG A 49 -2.35 -9.74 11.02
CA ARG A 49 -2.78 -8.79 10.00
C ARG A 49 -2.27 -7.37 10.28
N LYS A 50 -2.40 -6.90 11.54
CA LYS A 50 -1.92 -5.57 11.93
C LYS A 50 -0.41 -5.42 11.75
N ARG A 51 0.36 -6.44 12.16
CA ARG A 51 1.83 -6.46 11.98
C ARG A 51 2.23 -6.41 10.51
N LEU A 52 1.65 -7.27 9.67
CA LEU A 52 1.94 -7.29 8.24
C LEU A 52 1.63 -5.95 7.55
N ASN A 53 0.54 -5.29 7.93
CA ASN A 53 0.20 -3.97 7.41
C ASN A 53 1.17 -2.87 7.88
N LYS A 54 1.69 -2.93 9.13
CA LYS A 54 2.72 -1.99 9.59
C LYS A 54 4.03 -2.17 8.83
N GLU A 55 4.47 -3.40 8.64
CA GLU A 55 5.68 -3.69 7.84
C GLU A 55 5.48 -3.27 6.38
N ALA A 56 4.27 -3.43 5.82
CA ALA A 56 3.96 -2.93 4.48
C ALA A 56 4.03 -1.39 4.41
N LEU A 57 3.55 -0.70 5.45
CA LEU A 57 3.60 0.76 5.57
C LEU A 57 5.05 1.27 5.49
N GLU A 58 5.95 0.67 6.27
CA GLU A 58 7.38 1.01 6.29
C GLU A 58 8.03 0.82 4.91
N LEU A 59 7.73 -0.30 4.24
CA LEU A 59 8.23 -0.56 2.89
C LEU A 59 7.68 0.44 1.87
N LEU A 60 6.41 0.83 1.98
CA LEU A 60 5.82 1.83 1.07
C LEU A 60 6.47 3.19 1.22
N HIS A 61 6.73 3.63 2.45
CA HIS A 61 7.51 4.86 2.69
C HIS A 61 8.92 4.76 2.10
N ARG A 62 9.61 3.63 2.29
CA ARG A 62 10.92 3.41 1.69
C ARG A 62 10.89 3.46 0.16
N ALA A 63 9.91 2.81 -0.46
CA ALA A 63 9.74 2.85 -1.92
C ALA A 63 9.45 4.27 -2.44
N ILE A 64 8.66 5.05 -1.70
CA ILE A 64 8.42 6.46 -2.05
C ILE A 64 9.71 7.29 -1.95
N GLN A 65 10.55 7.04 -0.94
CA GLN A 65 11.83 7.77 -0.77
C GLN A 65 12.84 7.45 -1.87
N LEU A 66 12.87 6.22 -2.39
CA LEU A 66 13.76 5.84 -3.48
C LEU A 66 13.38 6.55 -4.79
N SER A 67 12.09 6.84 -5.00
CA SER A 67 11.56 7.80 -5.97
C SER A 67 12.17 7.76 -7.39
N ASP A 68 12.42 6.56 -7.94
CA ASP A 68 13.05 6.37 -9.26
C ASP A 68 12.08 6.52 -10.44
N ASP A 69 10.81 6.11 -10.27
CA ASP A 69 9.78 6.12 -11.30
C ASP A 69 8.51 6.82 -10.81
N HIS A 70 8.06 7.82 -11.55
CA HIS A 70 6.85 8.60 -11.24
C HIS A 70 5.60 7.72 -11.19
N ILE A 71 5.44 6.79 -12.13
CA ILE A 71 4.28 5.92 -12.22
C ILE A 71 4.25 5.03 -10.98
N ARG A 72 5.37 4.37 -10.68
CA ARG A 72 5.49 3.53 -9.49
C ARG A 72 5.28 4.30 -8.20
N THR A 73 5.83 5.50 -8.10
CA THR A 73 5.66 6.36 -6.92
C THR A 73 4.18 6.66 -6.69
N ALA A 74 3.40 6.91 -7.74
CA ALA A 74 1.95 7.09 -7.64
C ALA A 74 1.23 5.84 -7.09
N TRP A 75 1.59 4.65 -7.59
CA TRP A 75 1.07 3.38 -7.09
C TRP A 75 1.48 3.09 -5.64
N CYS A 76 2.69 3.50 -5.22
CA CYS A 76 3.12 3.41 -3.82
C CYS A 76 2.24 4.30 -2.92
N TRP A 77 1.97 5.54 -3.33
CA TRP A 77 1.05 6.43 -2.60
C TRP A 77 -0.37 5.87 -2.50
N PHE A 78 -0.87 5.26 -3.58
CA PHE A 78 -2.17 4.60 -3.58
C PHE A 78 -2.23 3.41 -2.61
N ASP A 79 -1.24 2.52 -2.66
CA ASP A 79 -1.14 1.39 -1.73
C ASP A 79 -0.92 1.84 -0.27
N LEU A 80 -0.24 2.98 -0.07
CA LEU A 80 -0.07 3.63 1.23
C LEU A 80 -1.41 4.08 1.81
N ALA A 81 -2.25 4.78 1.03
CA ALA A 81 -3.59 5.20 1.46
C ALA A 81 -4.45 4.02 1.92
N ARG A 82 -4.42 2.92 1.17
CA ARG A 82 -5.15 1.68 1.51
C ARG A 82 -4.64 1.04 2.79
N THR A 83 -3.33 1.01 2.97
CA THR A 83 -2.68 0.44 4.16
C THR A 83 -2.99 1.28 5.41
N LEU A 84 -2.90 2.60 5.32
CA LEU A 84 -3.29 3.54 6.36
C LEU A 84 -4.77 3.35 6.78
N ASN A 85 -5.67 3.23 5.81
CA ASN A 85 -7.08 2.94 6.08
C ASN A 85 -7.29 1.60 6.82
N TRP A 86 -6.58 0.53 6.43
CA TRP A 86 -6.64 -0.75 7.16
C TRP A 86 -6.07 -0.66 8.58
N LEU A 87 -5.10 0.21 8.81
CA LEU A 87 -4.53 0.49 10.14
C LEU A 87 -5.37 1.46 10.97
N ARG A 88 -6.43 2.04 10.39
CA ARG A 88 -7.27 3.09 11.00
C ARG A 88 -6.46 4.33 11.39
N SER A 89 -5.51 4.71 10.54
CA SER A 89 -4.76 5.96 10.67
C SER A 89 -5.69 7.19 10.55
N PRO A 90 -5.23 8.37 10.98
CA PRO A 90 -5.98 9.62 10.81
C PRO A 90 -6.44 9.87 9.37
N GLU A 91 -7.61 10.47 9.23
CA GLU A 91 -8.22 10.79 7.93
C GLU A 91 -7.28 11.63 7.05
N THR A 92 -6.62 12.61 7.64
CA THR A 92 -5.70 13.53 6.97
C THR A 92 -4.54 12.80 6.29
N GLU A 93 -4.00 11.75 6.91
CA GLU A 93 -2.93 10.94 6.32
C GLU A 93 -3.44 10.11 5.13
N ILE A 94 -4.62 9.51 5.26
CA ILE A 94 -5.24 8.72 4.18
C ILE A 94 -5.57 9.63 2.98
N LEU A 95 -6.15 10.81 3.25
CA LEU A 95 -6.49 11.81 2.23
C LEU A 95 -5.24 12.32 1.51
N SER A 96 -4.18 12.64 2.26
CA SER A 96 -2.91 13.11 1.70
C SER A 96 -2.31 12.07 0.76
N ALA A 97 -2.31 10.79 1.14
CA ALA A 97 -1.80 9.70 0.32
C ALA A 97 -2.62 9.51 -0.98
N TYR A 98 -3.96 9.53 -0.92
CA TYR A 98 -4.79 9.50 -2.12
C TYR A 98 -4.54 10.72 -3.02
N SER A 99 -4.45 11.91 -2.44
CA SER A 99 -4.22 13.15 -3.18
C SER A 99 -2.89 13.09 -3.93
N LYS A 100 -1.82 12.62 -3.29
CA LYS A 100 -0.51 12.44 -3.95
C LYS A 100 -0.53 11.42 -5.08
N ALA A 101 -1.27 10.31 -4.92
CA ALA A 101 -1.43 9.34 -5.99
C ALA A 101 -2.14 9.95 -7.22
N MET A 102 -3.23 10.69 -7.00
CA MET A 102 -4.00 11.34 -8.07
C MET A 102 -3.29 12.55 -8.68
N GLU A 103 -2.45 13.26 -7.92
CA GLU A 103 -1.59 14.34 -8.43
C GLU A 103 -0.57 13.79 -9.44
N LEU A 104 0.05 12.65 -9.11
CA LEU A 104 1.03 12.01 -9.98
C LEU A 104 0.36 11.37 -11.21
N LEU A 105 -0.73 10.62 -11.04
CA LEU A 105 -1.46 9.98 -12.14
C LEU A 105 -2.94 10.38 -12.12
N PRO A 106 -3.30 11.56 -12.66
CA PRO A 106 -4.67 12.06 -12.61
C PRO A 106 -5.65 11.26 -13.47
N ASN A 107 -5.15 10.59 -14.51
CA ASN A 107 -5.96 9.82 -15.45
C ASN A 107 -6.12 8.35 -15.05
N GLU A 108 -5.58 7.93 -13.90
CA GLU A 108 -5.67 6.54 -13.43
C GLU A 108 -7.00 6.30 -12.71
N PRO A 109 -7.99 5.62 -13.32
CA PRO A 109 -9.37 5.60 -12.82
C PRO A 109 -9.50 4.93 -11.45
N ILE A 110 -8.71 3.87 -11.22
CA ILE A 110 -8.77 3.08 -9.99
C ILE A 110 -8.43 3.91 -8.75
N PHE A 111 -7.63 4.97 -8.89
CA PHE A 111 -7.28 5.86 -7.79
C PHE A 111 -8.50 6.66 -7.34
N LYS A 112 -9.19 7.28 -8.30
CA LYS A 112 -10.39 8.07 -8.05
C LYS A 112 -11.53 7.22 -7.50
N GLU A 113 -11.81 6.07 -8.12
CA GLU A 113 -12.88 5.16 -7.69
C GLU A 113 -12.70 4.66 -6.25
N ASN A 114 -11.46 4.28 -5.88
CA ASN A 114 -11.17 3.84 -4.51
C ASN A 114 -11.23 4.99 -3.51
N TYR A 115 -10.76 6.18 -3.90
CA TYR A 115 -10.87 7.38 -3.07
C TYR A 115 -12.33 7.72 -2.77
N GLU A 116 -13.19 7.77 -3.79
CA GLU A 116 -14.63 8.06 -3.65
C GLU A 116 -15.32 7.01 -2.78
N THR A 117 -15.02 5.73 -3.01
CA THR A 117 -15.53 4.62 -2.18
C THR A 117 -15.10 4.76 -0.73
N TRP A 118 -13.82 5.06 -0.49
CA TRP A 118 -13.30 5.29 0.86
C TRP A 118 -13.97 6.50 1.52
N ARG A 119 -14.11 7.61 0.80
CA ARG A 119 -14.71 8.86 1.28
C ARG A 119 -16.16 8.64 1.73
N ALA A 120 -16.97 8.02 0.87
CA ALA A 120 -18.37 7.70 1.18
C ALA A 120 -18.48 6.75 2.39
N ASN A 121 -17.54 5.81 2.54
CA ASN A 121 -17.50 4.93 3.72
C ASN A 121 -17.12 5.67 5.00
N TYR A 122 -16.18 6.61 4.91
CA TYR A 122 -15.74 7.42 6.03
C TYR A 122 -16.86 8.31 6.55
N GLU A 123 -17.52 9.06 5.67
CA GLU A 123 -18.64 9.96 6.01
C GLU A 123 -19.81 9.21 6.67
N ARG A 124 -20.12 8.01 6.16
CA ARG A 124 -21.13 7.15 6.79
C ARG A 124 -20.77 6.72 8.22
N ARG A 125 -19.48 6.52 8.51
CA ARG A 125 -19.00 6.09 9.84
C ARG A 125 -18.83 7.26 10.81
N SER A 126 -18.46 8.43 10.31
CA SER A 126 -18.26 9.64 11.12
C SER A 126 -19.55 10.38 11.44
N GLY A 127 -20.68 9.96 10.86
CA GLY A 127 -21.97 10.64 11.07
C GLY A 127 -22.05 12.00 10.37
N LEU A 128 -21.09 12.34 9.51
CA LEU A 128 -21.01 13.59 8.74
C LEU A 128 -21.93 13.58 7.51
N LYS A 129 -23.16 13.04 7.64
CA LYS A 129 -24.18 13.32 6.63
C LYS A 129 -24.69 14.74 6.87
N LYS A 130 -24.36 15.65 5.94
CA LYS A 130 -25.08 16.91 5.78
C LYS A 130 -26.49 16.64 5.24
#